data_AF-A0A2V7SAQ1-F1
#
_entry.id   AF-A0A2V7SAQ1-F1
#
_cell.length_a   1.000
_cell.length_b   1.000
_cell.length_c   1.000
_cell.angle_alpha   90.00
_cell.angle_beta   90.00
_cell.angle_gamma   90.00
#
_symmetry.space_group_name_H-M   'P 1'
#
loop_
_entity.id
_entity.type
_entity.pdbx_description
1 polymer ?
#
loop_
_entity_poly.entity_id
_entity_poly.type
_entity_poly.pdbx_seq_one_letter_code
_entity_poly.pdbx_strand_id
1 'polypeptide(L)'
;MRIVDQRALPEDHVTRDLDTAEQMVEAIRTLQVRGAPLIGIAAAMGLVAGLRELRAAPREPFLTRLDALAAQLGATRPTAVNLRWALDRMVSVAHATSGDGGVVWERIQAEAAAIWEEDRAMCRRIGECGLALLPDGAKVLTHCNAGALATGGIGTALAPIYLAHDAGRQLHVFVGESRPVLQGSRLTAWELTHAGIPCTVIADAAAGALMRAAQVDLVLVGADRIARNG
;
A
#
# COMPACT_ATOMS: atom_id res chain seq x y z
N MET A 1 -13.06 6.85 -7.57
CA MET A 1 -12.27 6.26 -6.44
C MET A 1 -11.53 7.40 -5.76
N ARG A 2 -11.46 7.44 -4.43
CA ARG A 2 -10.75 8.52 -3.71
C ARG A 2 -9.41 8.06 -3.18
N ILE A 3 -8.36 8.87 -3.36
CA ILE A 3 -7.03 8.65 -2.78
C ILE A 3 -6.63 9.79 -1.87
N VAL A 4 -5.68 9.54 -0.97
CA VAL A 4 -4.86 10.58 -0.34
C VAL A 4 -3.67 10.86 -1.26
N ASP A 5 -3.44 12.13 -1.62
CA ASP A 5 -2.23 12.54 -2.37
C ASP A 5 -1.04 12.54 -1.40
N GLN A 6 -0.33 11.42 -1.36
CA GLN A 6 0.79 11.25 -0.44
C GLN A 6 1.96 12.20 -0.69
N ARG A 7 1.96 12.97 -1.79
CA ARG A 7 3.00 13.97 -2.07
C ARG A 7 2.76 15.27 -1.31
N ALA A 8 1.52 15.53 -0.88
CA ALA A 8 1.15 16.71 -0.10
C ALA A 8 1.48 16.54 1.40
N LEU A 9 1.66 15.30 1.85
CA LEU A 9 2.06 15.01 3.22
C LEU A 9 3.55 15.32 3.46
N PRO A 10 3.91 15.82 4.67
CA PRO A 10 3.05 16.03 5.84
C PRO A 10 2.35 17.39 5.89
N GLU A 11 2.63 18.31 4.95
CA GLU A 11 2.20 19.70 5.00
C GLU A 11 0.68 19.86 4.86
N ASP A 12 0.04 19.03 4.04
CA ASP A 12 -1.40 19.07 3.82
C ASP A 12 -2.00 17.68 3.56
N HIS A 13 -3.21 17.45 4.06
CA HIS A 13 -3.97 16.22 3.85
C HIS A 13 -4.97 16.41 2.70
N VAL A 14 -4.47 16.27 1.47
CA VAL A 14 -5.27 16.43 0.25
C VAL A 14 -5.83 15.08 -0.22
N THR A 15 -7.14 15.01 -0.43
CA THR A 15 -7.79 13.88 -1.11
C THR A 15 -8.12 14.20 -2.56
N ARG A 16 -7.99 13.22 -3.46
CA ARG A 16 -8.32 13.35 -4.89
C ARG A 16 -9.28 12.26 -5.32
N ASP A 17 -10.31 12.65 -6.07
CA ASP A 17 -11.19 11.70 -6.77
C ASP A 17 -10.59 11.40 -8.15
N LEU A 18 -10.37 10.11 -8.42
CA LEU A 18 -9.92 9.58 -9.70
C LEU A 18 -11.05 8.76 -10.33
N ASP A 19 -11.45 9.17 -11.53
CA ASP A 19 -12.56 8.62 -12.29
C ASP A 19 -12.12 7.89 -13.55
N THR A 20 -10.86 8.05 -13.99
CA THR A 20 -10.32 7.41 -15.20
C THR A 20 -9.04 6.61 -14.93
N ALA A 21 -8.73 5.68 -15.84
CA ALA A 21 -7.48 4.92 -15.79
C ALA A 21 -6.25 5.81 -16.00
N GLU A 22 -6.36 6.86 -16.80
CA GLU A 22 -5.28 7.83 -17.06
C GLU A 22 -4.91 8.58 -15.78
N GLN A 23 -5.91 9.00 -15.00
CA GLN A 23 -5.69 9.61 -13.69
C GLN A 23 -5.02 8.64 -12.71
N MET A 24 -5.39 7.35 -12.75
CA MET A 24 -4.71 6.33 -11.94
C MET A 24 -3.26 6.12 -12.37
N VAL A 25 -3.00 6.02 -13.68
CA VAL A 25 -1.65 5.89 -14.25
C VAL A 25 -0.76 7.04 -13.74
N GLU A 26 -1.28 8.27 -13.79
CA GLU A 26 -0.57 9.45 -13.29
C GLU A 26 -0.36 9.40 -11.78
N ALA A 27 -1.37 8.99 -11.01
CA ALA A 27 -1.28 8.88 -9.55
C ALA A 27 -0.19 7.89 -9.11
N ILE A 28 -0.08 6.73 -9.78
CA ILE A 28 0.95 5.73 -9.49
C ILE A 28 2.34 6.24 -9.92
N ARG A 29 2.46 6.84 -11.13
CA ARG A 29 3.73 7.33 -11.67
C ARG A 29 4.32 8.45 -10.82
N THR A 30 3.48 9.38 -10.38
CA THR A 30 3.93 10.55 -9.61
C THR A 30 4.03 10.32 -8.12
N LEU A 31 3.76 9.10 -7.63
CA LEU A 31 3.79 8.74 -6.21
C LEU A 31 2.71 9.47 -5.37
N GLN A 32 1.59 9.85 -5.99
CA GLN A 32 0.37 10.20 -5.23
C GLN A 32 -0.10 8.99 -4.44
N VAL A 33 0.03 7.81 -5.03
CA VAL A 33 -0.20 6.51 -4.39
C VAL A 33 1.10 5.71 -4.41
N ARG A 34 1.52 5.20 -3.25
CA ARG A 34 2.71 4.36 -3.11
C ARG A 34 2.56 3.37 -1.95
N GLY A 35 3.50 2.44 -1.86
CA GLY A 35 3.42 1.25 -1.01
C GLY A 35 3.10 0.02 -1.87
N ALA A 36 3.86 -1.06 -1.69
CA ALA A 36 3.77 -2.21 -2.59
C ALA A 36 2.33 -2.76 -2.67
N PRO A 37 1.62 -3.03 -1.55
CA PRO A 37 0.23 -3.49 -1.64
C PRO A 37 -0.72 -2.45 -2.22
N LEU A 38 -0.64 -1.19 -1.76
CA LEU A 38 -1.58 -0.14 -2.17
C LEU A 38 -1.52 0.15 -3.67
N ILE A 39 -0.35 0.10 -4.31
CA ILE A 39 -0.23 0.29 -5.76
C ILE A 39 -0.97 -0.81 -6.53
N GLY A 40 -0.91 -2.07 -6.06
CA GLY A 40 -1.65 -3.18 -6.67
C GLY A 40 -3.16 -2.98 -6.56
N ILE A 41 -3.64 -2.63 -5.36
CA ILE A 41 -5.06 -2.31 -5.11
C ILE A 41 -5.52 -1.16 -6.01
N ALA A 42 -4.76 -0.06 -6.04
CA ALA A 42 -5.07 1.12 -6.82
C ALA A 42 -5.12 0.79 -8.33
N ALA A 43 -4.18 -0.01 -8.84
CA ALA A 43 -4.20 -0.43 -10.24
C ALA A 43 -5.42 -1.31 -10.58
N ALA A 44 -5.80 -2.25 -9.70
CA ALA A 44 -7.01 -3.06 -9.88
C ALA A 44 -8.27 -2.18 -9.92
N MET A 45 -8.39 -1.22 -8.99
CA MET A 45 -9.51 -0.27 -8.98
C MET A 45 -9.50 0.68 -10.19
N GLY A 46 -8.32 1.12 -10.64
CA GLY A 46 -8.15 1.96 -11.82
C GLY A 46 -8.57 1.24 -13.11
N LEU A 47 -8.30 -0.06 -13.21
CA LEU A 47 -8.76 -0.89 -14.32
C LEU A 47 -10.29 -0.95 -14.38
N VAL A 48 -10.94 -1.16 -13.23
CA VAL A 48 -12.42 -1.15 -13.12
C VAL A 48 -13.00 0.21 -13.53
N ALA A 49 -12.41 1.30 -13.05
CA ALA A 49 -12.85 2.66 -13.39
C ALA A 49 -12.72 2.94 -14.89
N GLY A 50 -11.58 2.60 -15.50
CA GLY A 50 -11.30 2.82 -16.93
C GLY A 50 -12.16 2.00 -17.89
N LEU A 51 -12.84 0.96 -17.40
CA LEU A 51 -13.71 0.09 -18.20
C LEU A 51 -15.21 0.35 -17.98
N ARG A 52 -15.57 1.30 -17.09
CA ARG A 52 -16.96 1.56 -16.71
C ARG A 52 -17.88 1.89 -17.88
N GLU A 53 -17.37 2.58 -18.89
CA GLU A 53 -18.12 2.99 -20.08
C GLU A 53 -18.31 1.86 -21.09
N LEU A 54 -17.56 0.75 -20.95
CA LEU A 54 -17.63 -0.42 -21.83
C LEU A 54 -18.55 -1.52 -21.31
N ARG A 55 -19.33 -1.28 -20.25
CA ARG A 55 -20.28 -2.27 -19.70
C ARG A 55 -21.32 -2.75 -20.72
N ALA A 56 -21.66 -1.94 -21.71
CA ALA A 56 -22.58 -2.34 -22.78
C ALA A 56 -21.86 -2.93 -24.01
N ALA A 57 -20.52 -3.03 -23.98
CA ALA A 57 -19.76 -3.55 -25.10
C ALA A 57 -19.88 -5.08 -25.18
N PRO A 58 -19.79 -5.65 -26.39
CA PRO A 58 -19.56 -7.09 -26.55
C PRO A 58 -18.27 -7.51 -25.85
N ARG A 59 -18.18 -8.81 -25.56
CA ARG A 59 -17.08 -9.41 -24.80
C ARG A 59 -15.70 -9.08 -25.38
N GLU A 60 -15.48 -9.34 -26.67
CA GLU A 60 -14.16 -9.23 -27.28
C GLU A 60 -13.61 -7.79 -27.30
N PRO A 61 -14.38 -6.75 -27.66
CA PRO A 61 -13.97 -5.36 -27.48
C PRO A 61 -13.65 -5.00 -26.03
N PHE A 62 -14.45 -5.51 -25.07
CA PHE A 62 -14.21 -5.27 -23.64
C PHE A 62 -12.86 -5.86 -23.19
N LEU A 63 -12.60 -7.14 -23.48
CA LEU A 63 -11.35 -7.81 -23.12
C LEU A 63 -10.14 -7.18 -23.80
N THR A 64 -10.27 -6.79 -25.07
CA THR A 64 -9.19 -6.09 -25.79
C THR A 64 -8.81 -4.77 -25.10
N ARG A 65 -9.80 -3.97 -24.68
CA ARG A 65 -9.52 -2.73 -23.94
C ARG A 65 -8.95 -3.02 -22.55
N LEU A 66 -9.46 -4.05 -21.87
CA LEU A 66 -8.97 -4.47 -20.56
C LEU A 66 -7.48 -4.82 -20.61
N ASP A 67 -7.06 -5.66 -21.56
CA ASP A 67 -5.67 -6.07 -21.71
C ASP A 67 -4.76 -4.86 -21.99
N ALA A 68 -5.21 -3.95 -22.85
CA ALA A 68 -4.48 -2.71 -23.15
C ALA A 68 -4.33 -1.80 -21.91
N LEU A 69 -5.40 -1.62 -21.12
CA LEU A 69 -5.36 -0.82 -19.89
C LEU A 69 -4.49 -1.48 -18.81
N ALA A 70 -4.58 -2.80 -18.65
CA ALA A 70 -3.74 -3.54 -17.72
C ALA A 70 -2.25 -3.42 -18.07
N ALA A 71 -1.91 -3.47 -19.37
CA ALA A 71 -0.54 -3.22 -19.84
C ALA A 71 -0.07 -1.79 -19.52
N GLN A 72 -0.93 -0.78 -19.76
CA GLN A 72 -0.62 0.62 -19.47
C GLN A 72 -0.39 0.88 -17.96
N LEU A 73 -1.26 0.35 -17.11
CA LEU A 73 -1.12 0.44 -15.65
C LEU A 73 0.14 -0.30 -15.18
N GLY A 74 0.41 -1.49 -15.71
CA GLY A 74 1.59 -2.28 -15.35
C GLY A 74 2.91 -1.64 -15.76
N ALA A 75 2.91 -0.82 -16.81
CA ALA A 75 4.08 -0.10 -17.29
C ALA A 75 4.44 1.13 -16.42
N THR A 76 3.58 1.55 -15.48
CA THR A 76 3.86 2.71 -14.61
C THR A 76 5.06 2.47 -13.69
N ARG A 77 5.22 1.25 -13.18
CA ARG A 77 6.29 0.85 -12.26
C ARG A 77 6.67 -0.63 -12.49
N PRO A 78 7.45 -0.94 -13.55
CA PRO A 78 7.65 -2.31 -14.04
C PRO A 78 8.32 -3.26 -13.05
N THR A 79 9.01 -2.74 -12.02
CA THR A 79 9.67 -3.54 -10.98
C THR A 79 8.77 -3.89 -9.79
N ALA A 80 7.59 -3.26 -9.68
CA ALA A 80 6.66 -3.47 -8.58
C ALA A 80 5.90 -4.79 -8.76
N VAL A 81 6.22 -5.79 -7.94
CA VAL A 81 5.64 -7.14 -8.05
C VAL A 81 4.16 -7.13 -7.72
N ASN A 82 3.74 -6.44 -6.67
CA ASN A 82 2.34 -6.38 -6.25
C ASN A 82 1.45 -5.70 -7.30
N LEU A 83 1.98 -4.71 -8.04
CA LEU A 83 1.30 -4.11 -9.19
C LEU A 83 1.03 -5.15 -10.27
N ARG A 84 2.08 -5.89 -10.67
CA ARG A 84 1.98 -6.93 -11.69
C ARG A 84 1.02 -8.04 -11.24
N TRP A 85 1.20 -8.55 -10.02
CA TRP A 85 0.36 -9.59 -9.43
C TRP A 85 -1.13 -9.22 -9.45
N ALA A 86 -1.49 -8.00 -9.01
CA ALA A 86 -2.88 -7.56 -8.97
C ALA A 86 -3.48 -7.47 -10.38
N LEU A 87 -2.74 -6.90 -11.34
CA LEU A 87 -3.20 -6.78 -12.72
C LEU A 87 -3.34 -8.15 -13.40
N ASP A 88 -2.37 -9.05 -13.22
CA ASP A 88 -2.42 -10.39 -13.80
C ASP A 88 -3.61 -11.20 -13.24
N ARG A 89 -3.89 -11.06 -11.94
CA ARG A 89 -5.08 -11.64 -11.29
C ARG A 89 -6.37 -11.09 -11.90
N MET A 90 -6.46 -9.78 -12.09
CA MET A 90 -7.63 -9.12 -12.70
C MET A 90 -7.86 -9.57 -14.14
N VAL A 91 -6.79 -9.63 -14.95
CA VAL A 91 -6.83 -10.12 -16.34
C VAL A 91 -7.30 -11.58 -16.37
N SER A 92 -6.72 -12.44 -15.53
CA SER A 92 -7.11 -13.86 -15.45
C SER A 92 -8.59 -14.04 -15.14
N VAL A 93 -9.11 -13.29 -14.15
CA VAL A 93 -10.53 -13.33 -13.79
C VAL A 93 -11.42 -12.84 -14.94
N ALA A 94 -11.03 -11.77 -15.64
CA ALA A 94 -11.78 -11.27 -16.78
C ALA A 94 -11.90 -12.30 -17.90
N HIS A 95 -10.79 -12.91 -18.30
CA HIS A 95 -10.75 -13.92 -19.37
C HIS A 95 -11.52 -15.19 -19.00
N ALA A 96 -11.51 -15.60 -17.74
CA ALA A 96 -12.24 -16.78 -17.25
C ALA A 96 -13.75 -16.54 -17.08
N THR A 97 -14.19 -15.29 -16.95
CA THR A 97 -15.61 -14.95 -16.73
C THR A 97 -16.35 -14.98 -18.04
N SER A 98 -17.37 -15.82 -18.23
CA SER A 98 -18.20 -15.81 -19.44
C SER A 98 -19.26 -14.70 -19.41
N GLY A 99 -19.68 -14.19 -20.58
CA GLY A 99 -20.66 -13.10 -20.71
C GLY A 99 -20.12 -11.90 -21.48
N ASP A 100 -20.97 -10.89 -21.64
CA ASP A 100 -20.64 -9.61 -22.27
C ASP A 100 -19.80 -8.69 -21.34
N GLY A 101 -19.48 -7.48 -21.81
CA GLY A 101 -18.69 -6.53 -21.03
C GLY A 101 -19.31 -6.15 -19.68
N GLY A 102 -20.63 -6.22 -19.54
CA GLY A 102 -21.32 -5.90 -18.29
C GLY A 102 -21.04 -6.95 -17.24
N VAL A 103 -21.23 -8.22 -17.59
CA VAL A 103 -20.95 -9.38 -16.70
C VAL A 103 -19.47 -9.43 -16.33
N VAL A 104 -18.56 -9.22 -17.30
CA VAL A 104 -17.12 -9.22 -17.03
C VAL A 104 -16.75 -8.04 -16.11
N TRP A 105 -17.31 -6.85 -16.35
CA TRP A 105 -17.05 -5.67 -15.53
C TRP A 105 -17.48 -5.85 -14.07
N GLU A 106 -18.68 -6.39 -13.83
CA GLU A 106 -19.16 -6.67 -12.47
C GLU A 106 -18.25 -7.65 -11.75
N ARG A 107 -17.78 -8.68 -12.48
CA ARG A 107 -16.89 -9.69 -11.90
C ARG A 107 -15.51 -9.14 -11.55
N ILE A 108 -14.91 -8.31 -12.40
CA ILE A 108 -13.63 -7.66 -12.05
C ILE A 108 -13.79 -6.58 -10.98
N GLN A 109 -14.95 -5.91 -10.90
CA GLN A 109 -15.23 -4.98 -9.81
C GLN A 109 -15.23 -5.71 -8.46
N ALA A 110 -15.92 -6.85 -8.38
CA ALA A 110 -15.91 -7.69 -7.19
C ALA A 110 -14.50 -8.21 -6.86
N GLU A 111 -13.71 -8.56 -7.88
CA GLU A 111 -12.34 -9.03 -7.69
C GLU A 111 -11.41 -7.93 -7.16
N ALA A 112 -11.52 -6.69 -7.67
CA ALA A 112 -10.74 -5.56 -7.15
C ALA A 112 -11.09 -5.25 -5.68
N ALA A 113 -12.36 -5.38 -5.31
CA ALA A 113 -12.79 -5.26 -3.91
C ALA A 113 -12.25 -6.41 -3.05
N ALA A 114 -12.21 -7.64 -3.58
CA ALA A 114 -11.63 -8.80 -2.89
C ALA A 114 -10.13 -8.61 -2.64
N ILE A 115 -9.36 -8.12 -3.63
CA ILE A 115 -7.93 -7.81 -3.46
C ILE A 115 -7.71 -6.81 -2.31
N TRP A 116 -8.55 -5.78 -2.21
CA TRP A 116 -8.47 -4.82 -1.11
C TRP A 116 -8.77 -5.46 0.24
N GLU A 117 -9.87 -6.21 0.35
CA GLU A 117 -10.28 -6.82 1.63
C GLU A 117 -9.31 -7.91 2.09
N GLU A 118 -8.76 -8.70 1.17
CA GLU A 118 -7.70 -9.66 1.46
C GLU A 118 -6.44 -8.97 2.01
N ASP A 119 -6.04 -7.83 1.43
CA ASP A 119 -4.91 -7.06 1.94
C ASP A 119 -5.18 -6.48 3.34
N ARG A 120 -6.41 -5.99 3.59
CA ARG A 120 -6.82 -5.53 4.93
C ARG A 120 -6.73 -6.63 5.98
N ALA A 121 -7.27 -7.80 5.66
CA ALA A 121 -7.23 -8.96 6.52
C ALA A 121 -5.79 -9.43 6.76
N MET A 122 -4.95 -9.40 5.73
CA MET A 122 -3.53 -9.74 5.82
C MET A 122 -2.75 -8.74 6.69
N CYS A 123 -2.95 -7.44 6.51
CA CYS A 123 -2.36 -6.39 7.36
C CYS A 123 -2.71 -6.60 8.83
N ARG A 124 -3.99 -6.88 9.12
CA ARG A 124 -4.44 -7.17 10.50
C ARG A 124 -3.72 -8.40 11.08
N ARG A 125 -3.66 -9.50 10.33
CA ARG A 125 -2.98 -10.73 10.76
C ARG A 125 -1.48 -10.54 10.95
N ILE A 126 -0.81 -9.78 10.09
CA ILE A 126 0.61 -9.40 10.26
C ILE A 126 0.77 -8.64 11.58
N GLY A 127 -0.12 -7.69 11.85
CA GLY A 127 -0.17 -6.97 13.12
C GLY A 127 -0.28 -7.89 14.32
N GLU A 128 -1.25 -8.81 14.31
CA GLU A 128 -1.51 -9.74 15.41
C GLU A 128 -0.34 -10.70 15.65
N CYS A 129 0.27 -11.23 14.58
CA CYS A 129 1.48 -12.04 14.68
C CYS A 129 2.66 -11.26 15.24
N GLY A 130 2.86 -10.01 14.81
CA GLY A 130 3.97 -9.18 15.28
C GLY A 130 3.77 -8.61 16.68
N LEU A 131 2.53 -8.51 17.17
CA LEU A 131 2.22 -7.99 18.51
C LEU A 131 2.87 -8.82 19.63
N ALA A 132 3.05 -10.11 19.41
CA ALA A 132 3.75 -10.99 20.35
C ALA A 132 5.24 -10.65 20.50
N LEU A 133 5.83 -9.94 19.52
CA LEU A 133 7.24 -9.54 19.51
C LEU A 133 7.49 -8.17 20.19
N LEU A 134 6.41 -7.44 20.52
CA LEU A 134 6.49 -6.08 21.05
C LEU A 134 6.25 -6.07 22.57
N PRO A 135 7.29 -6.12 23.43
CA PRO A 135 7.10 -5.98 24.87
C PRO A 135 6.54 -4.59 25.22
N ASP A 136 5.93 -4.47 26.39
CA ASP A 136 5.54 -3.16 26.93
C ASP A 136 6.80 -2.32 27.20
N GLY A 137 6.78 -1.05 26.80
CA GLY A 137 7.93 -0.15 26.83
C GLY A 137 8.90 -0.26 25.65
N ALA A 138 8.57 -1.03 24.60
CA ALA A 138 9.47 -1.29 23.47
C ALA A 138 9.86 -0.01 22.70
N LYS A 139 11.15 0.07 22.35
CA LYS A 139 11.72 1.06 21.43
C LYS A 139 11.96 0.43 20.08
N VAL A 140 11.11 0.78 19.11
CA VAL A 140 11.09 0.19 17.77
C VAL A 140 11.82 1.10 16.80
N LEU A 141 12.74 0.57 16.00
CA LEU A 141 13.26 1.28 14.83
C LEU A 141 12.55 0.79 13.56
N THR A 142 12.12 1.73 12.72
CA THR A 142 11.56 1.43 11.39
C THR A 142 12.18 2.30 10.32
N HIS A 143 12.00 1.90 9.06
CA HIS A 143 12.53 2.57 7.88
C HIS A 143 11.50 2.56 6.74
N CYS A 144 11.52 3.62 5.91
CA CYS A 144 10.53 3.91 4.89
C CYS A 144 9.11 4.11 5.49
N ASN A 145 8.08 3.76 4.72
CA ASN A 145 6.69 3.80 5.13
C ASN A 145 6.00 2.48 4.75
N ALA A 146 5.68 1.69 5.77
CA ALA A 146 5.02 0.38 5.67
C ALA A 146 3.78 0.33 6.59
N GLY A 147 3.07 1.46 6.62
CA GLY A 147 1.91 1.71 7.45
C GLY A 147 0.60 1.72 6.67
N ALA A 148 -0.42 2.36 7.25
CA ALA A 148 -1.75 2.41 6.66
C ALA A 148 -1.75 3.12 5.30
N LEU A 149 -0.90 4.15 5.14
CA LEU A 149 -0.73 4.86 3.88
C LEU A 149 -0.12 4.00 2.76
N ALA A 150 0.50 2.86 3.08
CA ALA A 150 1.17 2.00 2.11
C ALA A 150 0.37 0.74 1.73
N THR A 151 -0.80 0.53 2.34
CA THR A 151 -1.59 -0.71 2.23
C THR A 151 -3.08 -0.42 2.09
N GLY A 152 -3.89 -1.45 1.90
CA GLY A 152 -5.35 -1.39 1.98
C GLY A 152 -5.88 -1.35 3.42
N GLY A 153 -5.06 -1.70 4.41
CA GLY A 153 -5.42 -1.78 5.83
C GLY A 153 -4.51 -0.97 6.74
N ILE A 154 -4.18 -1.52 7.92
CA ILE A 154 -3.39 -0.83 8.95
C ILE A 154 -1.87 -0.92 8.73
N GLY A 155 -1.41 -1.37 7.57
CA GLY A 155 0.02 -1.52 7.26
C GLY A 155 0.58 -2.93 7.50
N THR A 156 1.90 -3.03 7.38
CA THR A 156 2.64 -4.27 7.63
C THR A 156 3.59 -4.08 8.80
N ALA A 157 4.72 -3.38 8.63
CA ALA A 157 5.67 -3.16 9.71
C ALA A 157 5.12 -2.27 10.83
N LEU A 158 4.21 -1.35 10.51
CA LEU A 158 3.54 -0.52 11.52
C LEU A 158 2.28 -1.17 12.09
N ALA A 159 1.75 -2.25 11.49
CA ALA A 159 0.54 -2.89 12.02
C ALA A 159 0.71 -3.43 13.45
N PRO A 160 1.81 -4.12 13.81
CA PRO A 160 2.06 -4.52 15.20
C PRO A 160 2.14 -3.33 16.16
N ILE A 161 2.70 -2.21 15.69
CA ILE A 161 2.86 -0.96 16.45
C ILE A 161 1.48 -0.35 16.75
N TYR A 162 0.60 -0.26 15.74
CA TYR A 162 -0.78 0.18 15.92
C TYR A 162 -1.54 -0.70 16.92
N LEU A 163 -1.48 -2.02 16.76
CA LEU A 163 -2.19 -2.93 17.66
C LEU A 163 -1.64 -2.91 19.09
N ALA A 164 -0.33 -2.71 19.27
CA ALA A 164 0.27 -2.56 20.58
C ALA A 164 -0.21 -1.28 21.27
N HIS A 165 -0.27 -0.17 20.53
CA HIS A 165 -0.79 1.10 21.03
C HIS A 165 -2.27 1.01 21.40
N ASP A 166 -3.11 0.42 20.52
CA ASP A 166 -4.54 0.20 20.77
C ASP A 166 -4.77 -0.69 22.01
N ALA A 167 -3.85 -1.61 22.29
CA ALA A 167 -3.86 -2.45 23.50
C ALA A 167 -3.33 -1.72 24.76
N GLY A 168 -3.01 -0.43 24.66
CA GLY A 168 -2.52 0.39 25.76
C GLY A 168 -1.04 0.19 26.12
N ARG A 169 -0.27 -0.53 25.30
CA ARG A 169 1.17 -0.71 25.54
C ARG A 169 1.91 0.59 25.29
N GLN A 170 2.85 0.89 26.17
CA GLN A 170 3.79 1.98 25.98
C GLN A 170 4.82 1.56 24.94
N LEU A 171 5.08 2.42 23.96
CA LEU A 171 6.09 2.19 22.95
C LEU A 171 6.59 3.51 22.38
N HIS A 172 7.81 3.50 21.86
CA HIS A 172 8.41 4.64 21.19
C HIS A 172 9.00 4.20 19.85
N VAL A 173 8.68 4.91 18.78
CA VAL A 173 9.15 4.55 17.43
C VAL A 173 10.23 5.52 16.95
N PHE A 174 11.44 5.02 16.72
CA PHE A 174 12.45 5.71 15.93
C PHE A 174 12.15 5.50 14.45
N VAL A 175 12.05 6.60 13.71
CA VAL A 175 11.68 6.61 12.29
C VAL A 175 12.85 7.14 11.49
N GLY A 176 13.53 6.28 10.72
CA GLY A 176 14.56 6.74 9.77
C GLY A 176 13.94 7.64 8.70
N GLU A 177 14.52 8.81 8.43
CA GLU A 177 13.97 9.79 7.49
C GLU A 177 13.72 9.21 6.09
N SER A 178 14.53 8.22 5.66
CA SER A 178 14.41 7.48 4.39
C SER A 178 14.69 8.31 3.14
N ARG A 179 15.94 8.80 3.01
CA ARG A 179 16.39 9.55 1.83
C ARG A 179 16.35 8.69 0.55
N PRO A 180 16.17 9.31 -0.64
CA PRO A 180 15.98 10.75 -0.87
C PRO A 180 14.50 11.20 -0.83
N VAL A 181 13.54 10.26 -0.85
CA VAL A 181 12.10 10.57 -1.00
C VAL A 181 11.45 10.96 0.33
N LEU A 182 12.12 10.66 1.44
CA LEU A 182 11.75 11.06 2.80
C LEU A 182 10.44 10.43 3.30
N GLN A 183 10.17 9.16 2.93
CA GLN A 183 8.93 8.51 3.34
C GLN A 183 8.78 8.38 4.87
N GLY A 184 9.88 8.15 5.59
CA GLY A 184 9.82 8.01 7.03
C GLY A 184 9.43 9.32 7.71
N SER A 185 10.14 10.41 7.39
CA SER A 185 9.84 11.71 7.99
C SER A 185 8.52 12.31 7.52
N ARG A 186 8.09 12.04 6.27
CA ARG A 186 6.89 12.65 5.70
C ARG A 186 5.60 11.86 5.93
N LEU A 187 5.68 10.52 5.93
CA LEU A 187 4.50 9.66 5.96
C LEU A 187 4.42 8.88 7.26
N THR A 188 5.48 8.15 7.62
CA THR A 188 5.49 7.32 8.83
C THR A 188 5.33 8.18 10.08
N ALA A 189 6.11 9.25 10.21
CA ALA A 189 5.98 10.16 11.33
C ALA A 189 4.60 10.85 11.36
N TRP A 190 4.05 11.19 10.19
CA TRP A 190 2.72 11.78 10.07
C TRP A 190 1.64 10.83 10.57
N GLU A 191 1.61 9.57 10.11
CA GLU A 191 0.57 8.61 10.51
C GLU A 191 0.69 8.17 11.97
N LEU A 192 1.92 8.00 12.48
CA LEU A 192 2.13 7.70 13.90
C LEU A 192 1.68 8.85 14.80
N THR A 193 1.99 10.09 14.42
CA THR A 193 1.55 11.28 15.16
C THR A 193 0.02 11.41 15.15
N HIS A 194 -0.63 11.17 14.01
CA HIS A 194 -2.09 11.19 13.90
C HIS A 194 -2.76 10.08 14.71
N ALA A 195 -2.09 8.94 14.88
CA ALA A 195 -2.54 7.84 15.74
C ALA A 195 -2.21 8.06 17.23
N GLY A 196 -1.53 9.14 17.62
CA GLY A 196 -1.13 9.37 19.01
C GLY A 196 0.05 8.51 19.49
N ILE A 197 0.79 7.90 18.56
CA ILE A 197 1.93 7.03 18.86
C ILE A 197 3.20 7.87 18.98
N PRO A 198 3.92 7.83 20.13
CA PRO A 198 5.17 8.56 20.30
C PRO A 198 6.23 8.12 19.28
N CYS A 199 6.79 9.08 18.55
CA CYS A 199 7.84 8.80 17.58
C CYS A 199 8.92 9.88 17.54
N THR A 200 10.11 9.53 17.04
CA THR A 200 11.22 10.44 16.78
C THR A 200 11.80 10.17 15.41
N VAL A 201 11.80 11.18 14.56
CA VAL A 201 12.49 11.12 13.26
C VAL A 201 13.99 11.24 13.47
N ILE A 202 14.75 10.38 12.81
CA ILE A 202 16.21 10.35 12.86
C ILE A 202 16.78 10.42 11.44
N ALA A 203 17.95 11.01 11.28
CA ALA A 203 18.72 10.86 10.05
C ALA A 203 19.06 9.38 9.85
N ASP A 204 19.05 8.88 8.60
CA ASP A 204 19.30 7.46 8.33
C ASP A 204 20.67 7.00 8.87
N ALA A 205 21.67 7.89 8.81
CA ALA A 205 23.03 7.65 9.34
C ALA A 205 23.10 7.53 10.88
N ALA A 206 22.07 7.98 11.62
CA ALA A 206 22.05 7.91 13.08
C ALA A 206 21.62 6.53 13.61
N ALA A 207 21.04 5.67 12.77
CA ALA A 207 20.53 4.36 13.18
C ALA A 207 21.61 3.50 13.87
N GLY A 208 22.82 3.46 13.31
CA GLY A 208 23.93 2.70 13.89
C GLY A 208 24.35 3.20 15.27
N ALA A 209 24.34 4.51 15.49
CA ALA A 209 24.66 5.11 16.79
C ALA A 209 23.60 4.76 17.86
N LEU A 210 22.31 4.79 17.49
CA LEU A 210 21.21 4.40 18.39
C LEU A 210 21.27 2.93 18.79
N MET A 211 21.52 2.05 17.82
CA MET A 211 21.69 0.62 18.09
C MET A 211 22.89 0.37 19.01
N ARG A 212 24.03 1.03 18.74
CA ARG A 212 25.23 0.94 19.59
C ARG A 212 24.97 1.42 21.03
N ALA A 213 24.10 2.41 21.19
CA ALA A 213 23.69 2.94 22.49
C ALA A 213 22.59 2.11 23.18
N ALA A 214 22.24 0.93 22.65
CA ALA A 214 21.17 0.06 23.17
C ALA A 214 19.82 0.80 23.34
N GLN A 215 19.51 1.71 22.42
CA GLN A 215 18.23 2.44 22.43
C GLN A 215 17.16 1.79 21.56
N VAL A 216 17.46 0.68 20.88
CA VAL A 216 16.53 -0.01 19.98
C VAL A 216 16.39 -1.45 20.46
N ASP A 217 15.17 -1.86 20.77
CA ASP A 217 14.85 -3.22 21.22
C ASP A 217 14.56 -4.14 20.02
N LEU A 218 13.99 -3.59 18.96
CA LEU A 218 13.63 -4.33 17.76
C LEU A 218 13.55 -3.43 16.52
N VAL A 219 13.76 -4.05 15.36
CA VAL A 219 13.66 -3.39 14.05
C VAL A 219 12.53 -4.04 13.27
N LEU A 220 11.54 -3.24 12.84
CA LEU A 220 10.46 -3.68 11.95
C LEU A 220 10.52 -2.90 10.64
N VAL A 221 10.62 -3.61 9.53
CA VAL A 221 10.64 -3.04 8.18
C VAL A 221 9.63 -3.75 7.29
N GLY A 222 9.11 -3.02 6.30
CA GLY A 222 8.33 -3.62 5.23
C GLY A 222 9.23 -4.32 4.21
N ALA A 223 8.61 -4.94 3.20
CA ALA A 223 9.33 -5.52 2.07
C ALA A 223 8.57 -5.25 0.77
N ASP A 224 9.29 -4.86 -0.28
CA ASP A 224 8.75 -4.78 -1.65
C ASP A 224 8.77 -6.14 -2.36
N ARG A 225 9.73 -7.00 -2.00
CA ARG A 225 9.88 -8.36 -2.53
C ARG A 225 10.72 -9.19 -1.57
N ILE A 226 10.26 -10.40 -1.27
CA ILE A 226 11.00 -11.42 -0.53
C ILE A 226 11.23 -12.59 -1.49
N ALA A 227 12.47 -13.00 -1.68
CA ALA A 227 12.82 -14.12 -2.55
C ALA A 227 12.67 -15.45 -1.81
N ARG A 228 12.80 -16.58 -2.52
CA ARG A 228 12.65 -17.90 -1.90
C ARG A 228 13.69 -18.17 -0.80
N ASN A 229 14.86 -17.53 -0.87
CA ASN A 229 15.93 -17.64 0.11
C ASN A 229 15.84 -16.63 1.27
N GLY A 230 14.77 -15.83 1.33
CA GLY A 230 14.64 -14.67 2.22
C GLY A 230 14.98 -13.39 1.49
#